data_AF-A0AAW3HZT4-F1
#
_entry.id   AF-A0AAW3HZT4-F1
#
_cell.length_a   1.000
_cell.length_b   1.000
_cell.length_c   1.000
_cell.angle_alpha   90.00
_cell.angle_beta   90.00
_cell.angle_gamma   90.00
#
_symmetry.space_group_name_H-M   'P 1'
#
loop_
_entity.id
_entity.type
_entity.pdbx_description
1 polymer ?
#
loop_
_entity_poly.entity_id
_entity_poly.type
_entity_poly.pdbx_seq_one_letter_code
_entity_poly.pdbx_strand_id
1 'polypeptide(L)'
;MASVALELAPPLIRESLLNDKSFREEYGFKTQVMIAFGKGGVTVPRSGLFNAVRTVLAGDGPAKLTDAEGQAWSMTIDARGGEPSNLVLSSGQQRLLLPDFSVLSGDASARIRSLEESASDVNLPLSAREEWRSILEKRALEDDEVDTFHSDIRDTPVHVQRNIRSEIMAGEGSISSLVPNSRRYFERLVGAYDGSASIRDYSVGAGREAFRQLTEWRHHEGFLYSLFLSSHSALTAEINTDHLAQKELEKAFDYLEKHGDALSRLGALEVGLRILPRRPEVEPYLLGLVHRIRDDDVKGKASDFKLFSALFVLVDGELARTRLLNEEPPFYRRLASLAQAALIHRQLVQCGIDNDHICKWAFSSRGEHFYMQTLADMRTEPRWNPDMVAADQFQADFFGRILIAGNMFQANLGDGELRDTILGDGEQSLIKLCKFPRPYFPGPLEGAEDSSNVLPDNLARIIEEQLDSGEVAATSFIALVNSAMIFRIASGHAELAAKALRLGHYRLANLEDKSQLVAILNGLATVAAVSRNPALADELRILVRRYRHDSQYGFSVEEAMRTALVASAARENLMEWREFVGNWLTELAFDDLEENEGTVLHSHLSALLHSVPELWVSCARAEAALKAWCFR
;
A
#
# COMPACT_ATOMS: atom_id res chain seq x y z
N MET A 1 8.60 27.40 -36.83
CA MET A 1 7.56 27.93 -35.92
C MET A 1 7.26 26.97 -34.78
N ALA A 2 7.09 25.66 -35.02
CA ALA A 2 6.83 24.68 -33.95
C ALA A 2 7.91 24.62 -32.85
N SER A 3 9.22 24.67 -33.18
CA SER A 3 10.28 24.60 -32.15
C SER A 3 10.29 25.82 -31.21
N VAL A 4 10.01 27.01 -31.73
CA VAL A 4 9.93 28.26 -30.95
C VAL A 4 8.71 28.25 -30.02
N ALA A 5 7.58 27.70 -30.47
CA ALA A 5 6.41 27.52 -29.62
C ALA A 5 6.66 26.48 -28.51
N LEU A 6 7.43 25.42 -28.82
CA LEU A 6 7.82 24.38 -27.87
C LEU A 6 8.74 24.92 -26.76
N GLU A 7 9.62 25.88 -27.09
CA GLU A 7 10.50 26.57 -26.12
C GLU A 7 9.75 27.48 -25.14
N LEU A 8 8.52 27.87 -25.46
CA LEU A 8 7.64 28.64 -24.58
C LEU A 8 6.75 27.73 -23.70
N ALA A 9 6.68 26.43 -24.00
CA ALA A 9 5.94 25.48 -23.19
C ALA A 9 6.71 25.14 -21.89
N PRO A 10 6.01 24.97 -20.76
CA PRO A 10 6.58 24.42 -19.53
C PRO A 10 7.33 23.11 -19.78
N PRO A 11 8.45 22.83 -19.07
CA PRO A 11 9.31 21.68 -19.33
C PRO A 11 8.58 20.34 -19.42
N LEU A 12 7.62 20.09 -18.53
CA LEU A 12 6.82 18.84 -18.52
C LEU A 12 5.93 18.70 -19.76
N ILE A 13 5.32 19.80 -20.22
CA ILE A 13 4.49 19.80 -21.43
C ILE A 13 5.37 19.60 -22.66
N ARG A 14 6.53 20.26 -22.69
CA ARG A 14 7.54 20.10 -23.75
C ARG A 14 8.01 18.65 -23.85
N GLU A 15 8.33 18.03 -22.71
CA GLU A 15 8.81 16.65 -22.65
C GLU A 15 7.71 15.66 -23.07
N SER A 16 6.47 15.87 -22.61
CA SER A 16 5.31 15.09 -23.04
C SER A 16 5.07 15.18 -24.56
N LEU A 17 5.13 16.38 -25.14
CA LEU A 17 4.98 16.59 -26.59
C LEU A 17 6.13 15.98 -27.39
N LEU A 18 7.37 16.04 -26.88
CA LEU A 18 8.53 15.40 -27.53
C LEU A 18 8.52 13.88 -27.40
N ASN A 19 7.79 13.32 -26.44
CA ASN A 19 7.61 11.87 -26.32
C ASN A 19 6.52 11.33 -27.25
N ASP A 20 5.59 12.16 -27.71
CA ASP A 20 4.55 11.79 -28.66
C ASP A 20 5.12 11.56 -30.07
N LYS A 21 4.91 10.36 -30.62
CA LYS A 21 5.37 9.98 -31.98
C LYS A 21 4.65 10.79 -33.07
N SER A 22 3.33 10.91 -32.96
CA SER A 22 2.51 11.62 -33.94
C SER A 22 2.89 13.11 -34.00
N PHE A 23 3.12 13.73 -32.84
CA PHE A 23 3.58 15.12 -32.76
C PHE A 23 4.99 15.29 -33.38
N ARG A 24 5.92 14.39 -33.07
CA ARG A 24 7.27 14.46 -33.65
C ARG A 24 7.28 14.28 -35.16
N GLU A 25 6.47 13.34 -35.68
CA GLU A 25 6.35 13.06 -37.10
C GLU A 25 5.68 14.23 -37.85
N GLU A 26 4.61 14.79 -37.29
CA GLU A 26 3.89 15.95 -37.86
C GLU A 26 4.77 17.19 -37.97
N TYR A 27 5.60 17.46 -36.95
CA TYR A 27 6.41 18.68 -36.85
C TYR A 27 7.91 18.48 -37.14
N GLY A 28 8.33 17.28 -37.51
CA GLY A 28 9.70 16.97 -37.95
C GLY A 28 10.77 17.00 -36.84
N PHE A 29 10.38 16.79 -35.58
CA PHE A 29 11.33 16.78 -34.45
C PHE A 29 12.08 15.45 -34.39
N LYS A 30 13.42 15.50 -34.56
CA LYS A 30 14.30 14.34 -34.39
C LYS A 30 14.97 14.40 -33.02
N THR A 31 14.40 13.74 -32.02
CA THR A 31 15.06 13.51 -30.74
C THR A 31 15.98 12.30 -30.85
N GLN A 32 17.30 12.48 -30.71
CA GLN A 32 18.21 11.36 -30.50
C GLN A 32 18.05 10.88 -29.06
N VAL A 33 17.29 9.79 -28.88
CA VAL A 33 17.20 9.11 -27.59
C VAL A 33 18.52 8.37 -27.36
N MET A 34 19.11 8.60 -26.19
CA MET A 34 20.37 7.99 -25.79
C MET A 34 20.12 6.89 -24.77
N ILE A 35 20.82 5.77 -24.87
CA ILE A 35 20.77 4.65 -23.94
C ILE A 35 22.08 4.60 -23.17
N ALA A 36 22.00 4.59 -21.84
CA ALA A 36 23.16 4.46 -20.96
C ALA A 36 23.29 3.04 -20.41
N PHE A 37 24.51 2.50 -20.39
CA PHE A 37 24.82 1.16 -19.88
C PHE A 37 25.72 1.19 -18.63
N GLY A 38 25.21 0.60 -17.54
CA GLY A 38 25.93 0.43 -16.28
C GLY A 38 26.31 1.75 -15.58
N LYS A 39 26.98 1.65 -14.43
CA LYS A 39 27.51 2.82 -13.69
C LYS A 39 28.69 3.51 -14.40
N GLY A 40 29.20 2.90 -15.47
CA GLY A 40 30.36 3.37 -16.24
C GLY A 40 30.07 4.41 -17.33
N GLY A 41 28.81 4.84 -17.49
CA GLY A 41 28.47 6.02 -18.31
C GLY A 41 28.47 5.82 -19.83
N VAL A 42 28.64 4.59 -20.33
CA VAL A 42 28.63 4.32 -21.79
C VAL A 42 27.25 4.65 -22.34
N THR A 43 27.18 5.72 -23.13
CA THR A 43 25.91 6.28 -23.60
C THR A 43 25.89 6.26 -25.12
N VAL A 44 24.96 5.54 -25.73
CA VAL A 44 24.91 5.30 -27.19
C VAL A 44 23.58 5.75 -27.79
N PRO A 45 23.54 6.24 -29.04
CA PRO A 45 22.27 6.55 -29.71
C PRO A 45 21.42 5.30 -29.87
N ARG A 46 20.15 5.34 -29.47
CA ARG A 46 19.21 4.21 -29.52
C ARG A 46 19.13 3.58 -30.91
N SER A 47 18.96 4.39 -31.94
CA SER A 47 18.88 3.90 -33.33
C SER A 47 20.19 3.27 -33.80
N GLY A 48 21.34 3.79 -33.35
CA GLY A 48 22.65 3.21 -33.62
C GLY A 48 22.80 1.84 -32.96
N LEU A 49 22.38 1.72 -31.71
CA LEU A 49 22.37 0.46 -30.96
C LEU A 49 21.47 -0.58 -31.65
N PHE A 50 20.21 -0.25 -31.92
CA PHE A 50 19.25 -1.22 -32.47
C PHE A 50 19.60 -1.65 -33.89
N ASN A 51 20.17 -0.76 -34.71
CA ASN A 51 20.70 -1.16 -36.02
C ASN A 51 21.90 -2.11 -35.87
N ALA A 52 22.82 -1.85 -34.95
CA ALA A 52 23.93 -2.76 -34.68
C ALA A 52 23.44 -4.14 -34.19
N VAL A 53 22.42 -4.17 -33.34
CA VAL A 53 21.77 -5.42 -32.91
C VAL A 53 21.20 -6.18 -34.10
N ARG A 54 20.44 -5.52 -34.98
CA ARG A 54 19.85 -6.15 -36.17
C ARG A 54 20.91 -6.76 -37.08
N THR A 55 22.01 -6.06 -37.33
CA THR A 55 23.15 -6.57 -38.12
C THR A 55 23.75 -7.83 -37.50
N VAL A 56 24.00 -7.82 -36.19
CA VAL A 56 24.60 -8.95 -35.49
C VAL A 56 23.66 -10.16 -35.46
N LEU A 57 22.36 -9.94 -35.21
CA LEU A 57 21.35 -11.00 -35.19
C LEU A 57 21.05 -11.58 -36.58
N ALA A 58 21.24 -10.80 -37.66
CA ALA A 58 21.13 -11.28 -39.03
C ALA A 58 22.28 -12.22 -39.44
N GLY A 59 23.36 -12.28 -38.65
CA GLY A 59 24.56 -13.06 -38.98
C GLY A 59 25.53 -12.32 -39.91
N ASP A 60 25.36 -11.01 -40.11
CA ASP A 60 26.19 -10.18 -41.01
C ASP A 60 27.57 -9.85 -40.42
N GLY A 61 27.91 -10.42 -39.26
CA GLY A 61 29.17 -10.23 -38.56
C GLY A 61 29.11 -9.16 -37.44
N PRO A 62 30.26 -8.80 -36.85
CA PRO A 62 30.32 -7.79 -35.80
C PRO A 62 29.85 -6.41 -36.30
N ALA A 63 29.01 -5.74 -35.52
CA ALA A 63 28.57 -4.38 -35.82
C ALA A 63 29.38 -3.34 -35.03
N LYS A 64 29.66 -2.19 -35.65
CA LYS A 64 30.33 -1.06 -34.98
C LYS A 64 29.32 0.01 -34.60
N LEU A 65 29.48 0.57 -33.41
CA LEU A 65 28.73 1.74 -32.97
C LEU A 65 29.63 2.70 -32.20
N THR A 66 29.26 3.98 -32.20
CA THR A 66 30.01 5.04 -31.52
C THR A 66 29.17 5.55 -30.36
N ASP A 67 29.80 5.72 -29.20
CA ASP A 67 29.14 6.34 -28.04
C ASP A 67 29.12 7.86 -28.13
N ALA A 68 28.50 8.50 -27.13
CA ALA A 68 28.37 9.95 -27.00
C ALA A 68 29.72 10.67 -26.88
N GLU A 69 30.76 9.97 -26.42
CA GLU A 69 32.11 10.52 -26.24
C GLU A 69 32.98 10.31 -27.49
N GLY A 70 32.45 9.67 -28.53
CA GLY A 70 33.14 9.39 -29.78
C GLY A 70 33.98 8.11 -29.77
N GLN A 71 33.92 7.31 -28.71
CA GLN A 71 34.63 6.04 -28.62
C GLN A 71 33.89 4.95 -29.41
N ALA A 72 34.66 4.15 -30.15
CA ALA A 72 34.14 3.08 -30.99
C ALA A 72 33.98 1.78 -30.19
N TRP A 73 32.84 1.12 -30.38
CA TRP A 73 32.47 -0.14 -29.77
C TRP A 73 32.16 -1.18 -30.84
N SER A 74 32.52 -2.43 -30.56
CA SER A 74 32.21 -3.60 -31.40
C SER A 74 31.18 -4.47 -30.69
N MET A 75 30.06 -4.71 -31.36
CA MET A 75 28.99 -5.60 -30.91
C MET A 75 29.14 -6.98 -31.53
N THR A 76 29.05 -8.02 -30.71
CA THR A 76 29.18 -9.43 -31.11
C THR A 76 28.23 -10.30 -30.30
N ILE A 77 27.90 -11.49 -30.82
CA ILE A 77 27.27 -12.56 -30.04
C ILE A 77 28.36 -13.41 -29.39
N ASP A 78 28.33 -13.56 -28.05
CA ASP A 78 29.15 -14.55 -27.35
C ASP A 78 28.41 -15.89 -27.32
N ALA A 79 28.76 -16.78 -28.25
CA ALA A 79 28.27 -18.15 -28.28
C ALA A 79 29.22 -19.05 -27.46
N ARG A 80 29.04 -19.10 -26.15
CA ARG A 80 29.68 -20.14 -25.33
C ARG A 80 28.81 -21.39 -25.37
N GLY A 81 29.38 -22.48 -25.90
CA GLY A 81 28.65 -23.70 -26.24
C GLY A 81 27.69 -24.17 -25.13
N GLY A 82 26.40 -24.10 -25.41
CA GLY A 82 25.31 -24.57 -24.54
C GLY A 82 24.51 -23.47 -23.84
N GLU A 83 24.98 -22.21 -23.80
CA GLU A 83 24.28 -21.06 -23.19
C GLU A 83 23.57 -20.19 -24.25
N PRO A 84 22.52 -19.45 -23.87
CA PRO A 84 21.88 -18.49 -24.78
C PRO A 84 22.88 -17.45 -25.28
N SER A 85 22.83 -17.21 -26.59
CA SER A 85 23.65 -16.24 -27.31
C SER A 85 23.47 -14.83 -26.74
N ASN A 86 24.42 -14.37 -25.93
CA ASN A 86 24.35 -13.03 -25.35
C ASN A 86 25.00 -11.99 -26.26
N LEU A 87 24.33 -10.85 -26.42
CA LEU A 87 24.90 -9.68 -27.08
C LEU A 87 25.94 -9.03 -26.18
N VAL A 88 27.10 -8.73 -26.74
CA VAL A 88 28.24 -8.17 -26.02
C VAL A 88 28.74 -6.96 -26.75
N LEU A 89 28.90 -5.86 -26.01
CA LEU A 89 29.55 -4.65 -26.48
C LEU A 89 30.98 -4.61 -25.93
N SER A 90 31.97 -4.37 -26.79
CA SER A 90 33.38 -4.40 -26.41
C SER A 90 34.17 -3.21 -26.98
N SER A 91 35.08 -2.66 -26.17
CA SER A 91 36.04 -1.63 -26.59
C SER A 91 37.34 -1.79 -25.78
N GLY A 92 38.41 -2.23 -26.45
CA GLY A 92 39.68 -2.55 -25.77
C GLY A 92 39.52 -3.65 -24.72
N GLN A 93 39.82 -3.35 -23.46
CA GLN A 93 39.61 -4.27 -22.32
C GLN A 93 38.20 -4.20 -21.71
N GLN A 94 37.40 -3.21 -22.11
CA GLN A 94 36.03 -3.06 -21.60
C GLN A 94 35.08 -4.00 -22.33
N ARG A 95 34.22 -4.66 -21.57
CA ARG A 95 33.22 -5.59 -22.06
C ARG A 95 31.92 -5.41 -21.29
N LEU A 96 30.82 -5.19 -22.00
CA LEU A 96 29.49 -5.03 -21.46
C LEU A 96 28.58 -6.12 -22.02
N LEU A 97 27.86 -6.81 -21.13
CA LEU A 97 26.80 -7.74 -21.50
C LEU A 97 25.52 -6.93 -21.70
N LEU A 98 24.85 -7.12 -22.84
CA LEU A 98 23.61 -6.44 -23.15
C LEU A 98 22.40 -7.32 -22.79
N PRO A 99 21.25 -6.71 -22.49
CA PRO A 99 19.98 -7.42 -22.39
C PRO A 99 19.64 -8.18 -23.69
N ASP A 100 18.71 -9.12 -23.59
CA ASP A 100 18.19 -9.80 -24.76
C ASP A 100 17.39 -8.83 -25.64
N PHE A 101 17.84 -8.67 -26.89
CA PHE A 101 17.17 -7.88 -27.94
C PHE A 101 16.69 -8.76 -29.09
N SER A 102 16.48 -10.06 -28.86
CA SER A 102 16.01 -10.99 -29.88
C SER A 102 14.67 -10.59 -30.51
N VAL A 103 13.88 -9.74 -29.86
CA VAL A 103 12.66 -9.10 -30.41
C VAL A 103 12.92 -8.25 -31.67
N LEU A 104 14.17 -7.83 -31.91
CA LEU A 104 14.62 -7.14 -33.11
C LEU A 104 15.09 -8.09 -34.24
N SER A 105 15.18 -9.39 -33.96
CA SER A 105 15.65 -10.39 -34.94
C SER A 105 14.72 -10.46 -36.15
N GLY A 106 15.29 -10.72 -37.34
CA GLY A 106 14.51 -11.05 -38.53
C GLY A 106 13.81 -12.42 -38.44
N ASP A 107 14.32 -13.33 -37.61
CA ASP A 107 13.74 -14.67 -37.41
C ASP A 107 12.57 -14.64 -36.40
N ALA A 108 11.37 -15.02 -36.87
CA ALA A 108 10.18 -15.15 -36.04
C ALA A 108 10.36 -16.17 -34.91
N SER A 109 11.06 -17.28 -35.15
CA SER A 109 11.24 -18.32 -34.14
C SER A 109 12.09 -17.82 -32.97
N ALA A 110 13.16 -17.07 -33.26
CA ALA A 110 13.97 -16.41 -32.25
C ALA A 110 13.17 -15.38 -31.43
N ARG A 111 12.38 -14.52 -32.10
CA ARG A 111 11.54 -13.51 -31.44
C ARG A 111 10.53 -14.14 -30.47
N ILE A 112 9.82 -15.18 -30.94
CA ILE A 112 8.80 -15.84 -30.13
C ILE A 112 9.44 -16.57 -28.95
N ARG A 113 10.56 -17.28 -29.17
CA ARG A 113 11.27 -17.94 -28.07
C ARG A 113 11.69 -16.94 -26.97
N SER A 114 12.26 -15.81 -27.36
CA SER A 114 12.66 -14.73 -26.43
C SER A 114 11.46 -14.17 -25.64
N LEU A 115 10.32 -13.95 -26.30
CA LEU A 115 9.08 -13.56 -25.62
C LEU A 115 8.66 -14.62 -24.59
N GLU A 116 8.63 -15.89 -24.98
CA GLU A 116 8.18 -16.99 -24.12
C GLU A 116 9.06 -17.17 -22.88
N GLU A 117 10.38 -17.13 -23.07
CA GLU A 117 11.37 -17.20 -22.00
C GLU A 117 11.24 -16.00 -21.06
N SER A 118 11.19 -14.78 -21.61
CA SER A 118 11.04 -13.54 -20.82
C SER A 118 9.72 -13.50 -20.07
N ALA A 119 8.60 -13.82 -20.74
CA ALA A 119 7.27 -13.82 -20.15
C ALA A 119 7.14 -14.85 -19.02
N SER A 120 7.68 -16.05 -19.20
CA SER A 120 7.72 -17.07 -18.15
C SER A 120 8.66 -16.68 -17.00
N ASP A 121 9.75 -15.98 -17.27
CA ASP A 121 10.71 -15.59 -16.23
C ASP A 121 10.13 -14.54 -15.26
N VAL A 122 9.33 -13.61 -15.77
CA VAL A 122 8.80 -12.49 -14.97
C VAL A 122 7.30 -12.56 -14.65
N ASN A 123 6.64 -13.68 -14.99
CA ASN A 123 5.19 -13.84 -14.89
C ASN A 123 4.41 -12.75 -15.64
N LEU A 124 4.74 -12.54 -16.92
CA LEU A 124 4.01 -11.57 -17.74
C LEU A 124 2.57 -12.08 -17.98
N PRO A 125 1.53 -11.25 -17.76
CA PRO A 125 0.14 -11.66 -17.95
C PRO A 125 -0.13 -12.17 -19.36
N LEU A 126 -1.06 -13.12 -19.47
CA LEU A 126 -1.40 -13.76 -20.73
C LEU A 126 -1.84 -12.76 -21.80
N SER A 127 -2.65 -11.75 -21.44
CA SER A 127 -3.11 -10.71 -22.36
C SER A 127 -1.96 -9.94 -23.01
N ALA A 128 -1.00 -9.48 -22.21
CA ALA A 128 0.19 -8.79 -22.70
C ALA A 128 1.08 -9.72 -23.55
N ARG A 129 1.22 -10.98 -23.13
CA ARG A 129 1.96 -11.99 -23.91
C ARG A 129 1.31 -12.24 -25.27
N GLU A 130 -0.01 -12.34 -25.34
CA GLU A 130 -0.75 -12.54 -26.59
C GLU A 130 -0.66 -11.34 -27.52
N GLU A 131 -0.75 -10.13 -26.96
CA GLU A 131 -0.54 -8.88 -27.69
C GLU A 131 0.83 -8.86 -28.37
N TRP A 132 1.91 -9.06 -27.60
CA TRP A 132 3.27 -9.08 -28.13
C TRP A 132 3.51 -10.24 -29.10
N ARG A 133 2.95 -11.42 -28.82
CA ARG A 133 3.02 -12.56 -29.74
C ARG A 133 2.42 -12.21 -31.10
N SER A 134 1.26 -11.56 -31.13
CA SER A 134 0.56 -11.20 -32.37
C SER A 134 1.37 -10.27 -33.29
N ILE A 135 2.26 -9.45 -32.71
CA ILE A 135 3.19 -8.57 -33.41
C ILE A 135 4.42 -9.35 -33.84
N LEU A 136 5.06 -10.04 -32.89
CA LEU A 136 6.34 -10.73 -33.07
C LEU A 136 6.26 -11.91 -34.06
N GLU A 137 5.10 -12.54 -34.21
CA GLU A 137 4.87 -13.56 -35.25
C GLU A 137 4.96 -12.97 -36.66
N LYS A 138 4.49 -11.73 -36.84
CA LYS A 138 4.38 -11.08 -38.15
C LYS A 138 5.64 -10.32 -38.53
N ARG A 139 6.27 -9.63 -37.57
CA ARG A 139 7.44 -8.77 -37.81
C ARG A 139 8.29 -8.57 -36.57
N ALA A 140 9.49 -8.02 -36.75
CA ALA A 140 10.30 -7.48 -35.65
C ALA A 140 9.68 -6.19 -35.08
N LEU A 141 10.05 -5.86 -33.84
CA LEU A 141 9.63 -4.59 -33.22
C LEU A 141 10.32 -3.38 -33.88
N GLU A 142 9.57 -2.29 -33.94
CA GLU A 142 10.10 -0.95 -34.22
C GLU A 142 10.88 -0.42 -33.01
N ASP A 143 11.79 0.54 -33.24
CA ASP A 143 12.68 1.08 -32.19
C ASP A 143 11.90 1.66 -30.99
N ASP A 144 10.72 2.23 -31.21
CA ASP A 144 9.83 2.76 -30.18
C ASP A 144 9.00 1.68 -29.47
N GLU A 145 8.68 0.58 -30.14
CA GLU A 145 7.96 -0.55 -29.55
C GLU A 145 8.85 -1.33 -28.56
N VAL A 146 10.17 -1.36 -28.79
CA VAL A 146 11.13 -2.02 -27.88
C VAL A 146 11.08 -1.43 -26.47
N ASP A 147 10.95 -0.11 -26.34
CA ASP A 147 10.88 0.55 -25.03
C ASP A 147 9.59 0.18 -24.29
N THR A 148 8.47 0.11 -25.01
CA THR A 148 7.17 -0.32 -24.48
C THR A 148 7.19 -1.79 -24.06
N PHE A 149 7.76 -2.66 -24.90
CA PHE A 149 7.95 -4.08 -24.58
C PHE A 149 8.78 -4.29 -23.31
N HIS A 150 9.92 -3.62 -23.20
CA HIS A 150 10.73 -3.73 -21.98
C HIS A 150 10.05 -3.07 -20.78
N SER A 151 9.28 -2.00 -20.97
CA SER A 151 8.45 -1.41 -19.91
C SER A 151 7.43 -2.40 -19.38
N ASP A 152 6.79 -3.18 -20.26
CA ASP A 152 5.90 -4.26 -19.86
C ASP A 152 6.59 -5.34 -19.04
N ILE A 153 7.81 -5.74 -19.41
CA ILE A 153 8.59 -6.73 -18.65
C ILE A 153 9.02 -6.17 -17.28
N ARG A 154 9.36 -4.87 -17.22
CA ARG A 154 9.77 -4.20 -15.97
C ARG A 154 8.61 -4.01 -15.00
N ASP A 155 7.41 -3.78 -15.50
CA ASP A 155 6.19 -3.61 -14.71
C ASP A 155 5.60 -4.95 -14.26
N THR A 156 6.43 -5.87 -13.78
CA THR A 156 5.99 -7.12 -13.16
C THR A 156 6.50 -7.22 -11.73
N PRO A 157 5.72 -7.82 -10.81
CA PRO A 157 6.14 -8.08 -9.43
C PRO A 157 7.50 -8.78 -9.33
N VAL A 158 7.76 -9.74 -10.23
CA VAL A 158 9.03 -10.49 -10.24
C VAL A 158 10.21 -9.61 -10.61
N HIS A 159 10.06 -8.75 -11.62
CA HIS A 159 11.13 -7.83 -12.01
C HIS A 159 11.42 -6.81 -10.91
N VAL A 160 10.38 -6.20 -10.33
CA VAL A 160 10.54 -5.22 -9.25
C VAL A 160 11.19 -5.85 -8.03
N GLN A 161 10.79 -7.06 -7.64
CA GLN A 161 11.45 -7.80 -6.56
C GLN A 161 12.96 -7.95 -6.79
N ARG A 162 13.36 -8.34 -8.02
CA ARG A 162 14.77 -8.51 -8.39
C ARG A 162 15.52 -7.18 -8.41
N ASN A 163 14.88 -6.11 -8.88
CA ASN A 163 15.47 -4.78 -8.89
C ASN A 163 15.74 -4.29 -7.46
N ILE A 164 14.73 -4.37 -6.57
CA ILE A 164 14.86 -4.01 -5.15
C ILE A 164 16.03 -4.77 -4.51
N ARG A 165 16.08 -6.09 -4.69
CA ARG A 165 17.17 -6.90 -4.16
C ARG A 165 18.53 -6.49 -4.71
N SER A 166 18.63 -6.22 -6.01
CA SER A 166 19.88 -5.84 -6.65
C SER A 166 20.39 -4.50 -6.15
N GLU A 167 19.50 -3.51 -5.96
CA GLU A 167 19.84 -2.21 -5.38
C GLU A 167 20.33 -2.36 -3.92
N ILE A 168 19.60 -3.12 -3.09
CA ILE A 168 20.00 -3.35 -1.70
C ILE A 168 21.40 -4.00 -1.63
N MET A 169 21.67 -5.01 -2.46
CA MET A 169 22.99 -5.65 -2.54
C MET A 169 24.08 -4.72 -3.06
N ALA A 170 23.72 -3.72 -3.87
CA ALA A 170 24.63 -2.69 -4.34
C ALA A 170 24.83 -1.54 -3.33
N GLY A 171 24.13 -1.55 -2.19
CA GLY A 171 24.13 -0.46 -1.22
C GLY A 171 23.39 0.79 -1.69
N GLU A 172 22.48 0.63 -2.64
CA GLU A 172 21.66 1.69 -3.24
C GLU A 172 20.19 1.49 -2.89
N GLY A 173 19.39 2.54 -3.09
CA GLY A 173 17.95 2.46 -2.94
C GLY A 173 17.27 3.77 -3.27
N SER A 174 16.14 3.69 -3.96
CA SER A 174 15.28 4.84 -4.24
C SER A 174 13.82 4.52 -3.93
N ILE A 175 13.03 5.54 -3.57
CA ILE A 175 11.58 5.37 -3.37
C ILE A 175 10.91 4.87 -4.65
N SER A 176 11.31 5.37 -5.82
CA SER A 176 10.77 4.94 -7.12
C SER A 176 11.07 3.46 -7.45
N SER A 177 12.16 2.91 -6.91
CA SER A 177 12.50 1.50 -7.07
C SER A 177 11.72 0.61 -6.10
N LEU A 178 11.48 1.10 -4.89
CA LEU A 178 10.67 0.42 -3.87
C LEU A 178 9.17 0.51 -4.18
N VAL A 179 8.71 1.62 -4.75
CA VAL A 179 7.30 1.90 -5.05
C VAL A 179 7.20 2.42 -6.48
N PRO A 180 7.02 1.52 -7.46
CA PRO A 180 6.95 1.90 -8.87
C PRO A 180 5.75 2.80 -9.13
N ASN A 181 5.93 3.90 -9.86
CA ASN A 181 4.83 4.76 -10.30
C ASN A 181 4.16 4.19 -11.58
N SER A 182 3.60 2.98 -11.49
CA SER A 182 2.95 2.31 -12.60
C SER A 182 1.66 1.62 -12.14
N ARG A 183 0.52 2.07 -12.69
CA ARG A 183 -0.79 1.43 -12.45
C ARG A 183 -0.77 -0.03 -12.89
N ARG A 184 -0.21 -0.28 -14.07
CA ARG A 184 -0.05 -1.61 -14.67
C ARG A 184 0.74 -2.56 -13.76
N TYR A 185 1.78 -2.06 -13.09
CA TYR A 185 2.51 -2.84 -12.10
C TYR A 185 1.61 -3.30 -10.94
N PHE A 186 0.84 -2.39 -10.34
CA PHE A 186 -0.04 -2.74 -9.21
C PHE A 186 -1.19 -3.65 -9.61
N GLU A 187 -1.80 -3.45 -10.78
CA GLU A 187 -2.83 -4.37 -11.30
C GLU A 187 -2.27 -5.79 -11.52
N ARG A 188 -0.99 -5.92 -11.87
CA ARG A 188 -0.32 -7.22 -11.97
C ARG A 188 0.09 -7.80 -10.62
N LEU A 189 0.30 -6.95 -9.62
CA LEU A 189 0.61 -7.37 -8.25
C LEU A 189 -0.62 -7.90 -7.53
N VAL A 190 -1.76 -7.20 -7.64
CA VAL A 190 -2.95 -7.52 -6.84
C VAL A 190 -4.15 -8.03 -7.63
N GLY A 191 -4.10 -7.99 -8.96
CA GLY A 191 -5.25 -8.19 -9.85
C GLY A 191 -5.87 -6.85 -10.23
N ALA A 192 -6.41 -6.72 -11.44
CA ALA A 192 -7.07 -5.49 -11.89
C ALA A 192 -8.37 -5.23 -11.11
N TYR A 193 -8.66 -3.98 -10.78
CA TYR A 193 -9.93 -3.63 -10.13
C TYR A 193 -11.10 -3.86 -11.08
N ASP A 194 -12.13 -4.57 -10.60
CA ASP A 194 -13.30 -4.99 -11.38
C ASP A 194 -14.58 -4.20 -11.05
N GLY A 195 -14.48 -3.15 -10.25
CA GLY A 195 -15.64 -2.37 -9.79
C GLY A 195 -16.30 -2.91 -8.53
N SER A 196 -15.71 -3.91 -7.86
CA SER A 196 -16.22 -4.49 -6.63
C SER A 196 -16.43 -3.47 -5.50
N ALA A 197 -17.59 -3.52 -4.84
CA ALA A 197 -17.94 -2.60 -3.76
C ALA A 197 -17.22 -2.91 -2.44
N SER A 198 -16.72 -4.14 -2.26
CA SER A 198 -16.06 -4.59 -1.04
C SER A 198 -14.90 -5.55 -1.35
N ILE A 199 -14.04 -5.77 -0.35
CA ILE A 199 -12.97 -6.76 -0.43
C ILE A 199 -13.49 -8.20 -0.63
N ARG A 200 -14.70 -8.50 -0.16
CA ARG A 200 -15.34 -9.83 -0.31
C ARG A 200 -15.83 -10.07 -1.73
N ASP A 201 -16.40 -9.04 -2.36
CA ASP A 201 -16.82 -9.12 -3.76
C ASP A 201 -15.59 -9.23 -4.66
N TYR A 202 -14.56 -8.43 -4.37
CA TYR A 202 -13.29 -8.47 -5.08
C TYR A 202 -12.62 -9.84 -5.00
N SER A 203 -12.59 -10.46 -3.81
CA SER A 203 -11.89 -11.72 -3.62
C SER A 203 -12.47 -12.84 -4.48
N VAL A 204 -13.79 -12.93 -4.63
CA VAL A 204 -14.44 -13.97 -5.44
C VAL A 204 -14.47 -13.65 -6.94
N GLY A 205 -14.19 -12.39 -7.32
CA GLY A 205 -14.06 -11.89 -8.68
C GLY A 205 -12.61 -11.81 -9.15
N ALA A 206 -12.09 -10.60 -9.36
CA ALA A 206 -10.73 -10.37 -9.85
C ALA A 206 -9.62 -10.97 -8.96
N GLY A 207 -9.81 -11.03 -7.64
CA GLY A 207 -8.85 -11.66 -6.72
C GLY A 207 -8.64 -13.15 -7.01
N ARG A 208 -9.73 -13.92 -7.17
CA ARG A 208 -9.69 -15.34 -7.56
C ARG A 208 -9.00 -15.54 -8.91
N GLU A 209 -9.29 -14.68 -9.87
CA GLU A 209 -8.67 -14.73 -11.19
C GLU A 209 -7.16 -14.48 -11.12
N ALA A 210 -6.72 -13.53 -10.29
CA ALA A 210 -5.29 -13.31 -10.03
C ALA A 210 -4.61 -14.56 -9.43
N PHE A 211 -5.24 -15.23 -8.46
CA PHE A 211 -4.72 -16.49 -7.90
C PHE A 211 -4.67 -17.62 -8.92
N ARG A 212 -5.65 -17.71 -9.83
CA ARG A 212 -5.65 -18.69 -10.93
C ARG A 212 -4.45 -18.47 -11.84
N GLN A 213 -4.19 -17.23 -12.26
CA GLN A 213 -3.05 -16.90 -13.11
C GLN A 213 -1.70 -17.22 -12.44
N LEU A 214 -1.55 -16.92 -11.15
CA LEU A 214 -0.35 -17.27 -10.37
C LEU A 214 -0.15 -18.78 -10.28
N THR A 215 -1.23 -19.54 -10.06
CA THR A 215 -1.20 -21.00 -10.00
C THR A 215 -0.76 -21.62 -11.33
N GLU A 216 -1.22 -21.07 -12.46
CA GLU A 216 -0.88 -21.55 -13.80
C GLU A 216 0.56 -21.24 -14.24
N TRP A 217 1.21 -20.27 -13.61
CA TRP A 217 2.57 -19.85 -13.96
C TRP A 217 3.64 -20.85 -13.49
N ARG A 218 3.85 -20.93 -12.18
CA ARG A 218 4.80 -21.84 -11.51
C ARG A 218 4.25 -22.14 -10.14
N HIS A 219 4.04 -23.41 -9.82
CA HIS A 219 3.31 -23.81 -8.61
C HIS A 219 3.91 -23.21 -7.32
N HIS A 220 5.21 -23.42 -7.09
CA HIS A 220 5.87 -22.96 -5.87
C HIS A 220 5.94 -21.44 -5.77
N GLU A 221 6.42 -20.75 -6.81
CA GLU A 221 6.51 -19.29 -6.84
C GLU A 221 5.14 -18.63 -6.82
N GLY A 222 4.19 -19.16 -7.58
CA GLY A 222 2.80 -18.70 -7.64
C GLY A 222 2.12 -18.74 -6.28
N PHE A 223 2.34 -19.80 -5.49
CA PHE A 223 1.86 -19.88 -4.11
C PHE A 223 2.49 -18.79 -3.22
N LEU A 224 3.82 -18.60 -3.29
CA LEU A 224 4.51 -17.57 -2.50
C LEU A 224 4.09 -16.13 -2.86
N TYR A 225 3.72 -15.89 -4.12
CA TYR A 225 3.22 -14.60 -4.59
C TYR A 225 1.75 -14.38 -4.21
N SER A 226 0.93 -15.44 -4.23
CA SER A 226 -0.46 -15.38 -3.80
C SER A 226 -0.58 -14.91 -2.35
N LEU A 227 0.39 -15.28 -1.51
CA LEU A 227 0.43 -14.90 -0.11
C LEU A 227 0.68 -13.40 0.14
N PHE A 228 1.15 -12.62 -0.84
CA PHE A 228 1.20 -11.16 -0.70
C PHE A 228 -0.19 -10.53 -0.59
N LEU A 229 -1.23 -11.24 -1.04
CA LEU A 229 -2.64 -10.79 -0.98
C LEU A 229 -3.34 -11.25 0.30
N SER A 230 -2.60 -11.63 1.34
CA SER A 230 -3.16 -12.18 2.59
C SER A 230 -3.64 -11.09 3.56
N SER A 231 -3.92 -9.88 3.10
CA SER A 231 -4.41 -8.76 3.93
C SER A 231 -5.84 -8.91 4.42
N HIS A 232 -6.59 -9.88 3.90
CA HIS A 232 -7.93 -10.19 4.37
C HIS A 232 -8.25 -11.68 4.21
N SER A 233 -9.01 -12.26 5.14
CA SER A 233 -9.34 -13.69 5.17
C SER A 233 -10.16 -14.16 3.95
N ALA A 234 -10.95 -13.26 3.35
CA ALA A 234 -11.68 -13.58 2.11
C ALA A 234 -10.73 -13.85 0.92
N LEU A 235 -9.53 -13.26 0.90
CA LEU A 235 -8.53 -13.54 -0.14
C LEU A 235 -7.80 -14.87 0.12
N THR A 236 -7.40 -15.15 1.36
CA THR A 236 -6.73 -16.42 1.70
C THR A 236 -7.65 -17.63 1.55
N ALA A 237 -8.96 -17.43 1.66
CA ALA A 237 -9.99 -18.41 1.32
C ALA A 237 -9.96 -18.81 -0.17
N GLU A 238 -9.45 -17.97 -1.07
CA GLU A 238 -9.42 -18.24 -2.51
C GLU A 238 -8.08 -18.85 -2.98
N ILE A 239 -7.06 -18.89 -2.11
CA ILE A 239 -5.77 -19.54 -2.41
C ILE A 239 -5.95 -21.06 -2.44
N ASN A 240 -5.67 -21.69 -3.59
CA ASN A 240 -5.72 -23.14 -3.75
C ASN A 240 -4.31 -23.76 -3.64
N THR A 241 -4.17 -24.87 -2.92
CA THR A 241 -2.90 -25.60 -2.74
C THR A 241 -2.92 -27.01 -3.32
N ASP A 242 -4.01 -27.45 -3.96
CA ASP A 242 -4.18 -28.83 -4.43
C ASP A 242 -3.15 -29.23 -5.51
N HIS A 243 -2.62 -28.24 -6.23
CA HIS A 243 -1.61 -28.41 -7.27
C HIS A 243 -0.17 -28.56 -6.75
N LEU A 244 0.08 -28.26 -5.47
CA LEU A 244 1.41 -28.35 -4.85
C LEU A 244 1.70 -29.79 -4.42
N ALA A 245 2.85 -30.31 -4.84
CA ALA A 245 3.37 -31.55 -4.30
C ALA A 245 3.83 -31.35 -2.84
N GLN A 246 3.81 -32.41 -2.03
CA GLN A 246 4.21 -32.38 -0.61
C GLN A 246 5.55 -31.64 -0.40
N LYS A 247 6.59 -32.02 -1.17
CA LYS A 247 7.93 -31.41 -1.06
C LYS A 247 7.94 -29.92 -1.40
N GLU A 248 7.11 -29.48 -2.35
CA GLU A 248 7.01 -28.07 -2.73
C GLU A 248 6.30 -27.25 -1.65
N LEU A 249 5.28 -27.86 -1.02
CA LEU A 249 4.54 -27.28 0.09
C LEU A 249 5.45 -27.13 1.32
N GLU A 250 6.13 -28.20 1.75
CA GLU A 250 7.12 -28.16 2.84
C GLU A 250 8.20 -27.10 2.59
N LYS A 251 8.74 -27.04 1.36
CA LYS A 251 9.72 -26.02 0.95
C LYS A 251 9.15 -24.61 1.07
N ALA A 252 7.89 -24.39 0.68
CA ALA A 252 7.25 -23.08 0.78
C ALA A 252 7.05 -22.65 2.24
N PHE A 253 6.54 -23.54 3.09
CA PHE A 253 6.34 -23.27 4.51
C PHE A 253 7.67 -23.04 5.25
N ASP A 254 8.70 -23.86 5.01
CA ASP A 254 10.05 -23.66 5.55
C ASP A 254 10.63 -22.30 5.14
N TYR A 255 10.45 -21.92 3.87
CA TYR A 255 10.88 -20.62 3.36
C TYR A 255 10.14 -19.46 4.05
N LEU A 256 8.81 -19.55 4.19
CA LEU A 256 7.98 -18.51 4.80
C LEU A 256 8.25 -18.34 6.28
N GLU A 257 8.53 -19.45 6.96
CA GLU A 257 9.08 -19.40 8.30
C GLU A 257 10.35 -18.54 8.24
N LYS A 258 11.44 -19.02 7.63
CA LYS A 258 12.78 -18.40 7.72
C LYS A 258 12.88 -17.00 7.16
N HIS A 259 12.20 -16.72 6.05
CA HIS A 259 12.42 -15.54 5.22
C HIS A 259 11.13 -14.83 4.80
N GLY A 260 9.96 -15.33 5.22
CA GLY A 260 8.69 -14.71 4.86
C GLY A 260 8.51 -13.35 5.52
N ASP A 261 7.75 -12.48 4.88
CA ASP A 261 7.20 -11.26 5.45
C ASP A 261 6.02 -11.56 6.40
N ALA A 262 5.69 -10.62 7.29
CA ALA A 262 4.61 -10.79 8.27
C ALA A 262 3.29 -11.22 7.63
N LEU A 263 2.88 -10.53 6.56
CA LEU A 263 1.59 -10.75 5.89
C LEU A 263 1.46 -12.16 5.30
N SER A 264 2.51 -12.63 4.64
CA SER A 264 2.54 -13.94 4.00
C SER A 264 2.61 -15.07 5.02
N ARG A 265 3.24 -14.86 6.18
CA ARG A 265 3.22 -15.82 7.30
C ARG A 265 1.80 -16.00 7.85
N LEU A 266 1.05 -14.90 8.02
CA LEU A 266 -0.35 -14.96 8.42
C LEU A 266 -1.19 -15.72 7.39
N GLY A 267 -1.05 -15.40 6.11
CA GLY A 267 -1.79 -16.10 5.05
C GLY A 267 -1.48 -17.59 4.97
N ALA A 268 -0.20 -17.95 5.12
CA ALA A 268 0.21 -19.34 5.14
C ALA A 268 -0.36 -20.10 6.33
N LEU A 269 -0.51 -19.42 7.48
CA LEU A 269 -1.18 -20.01 8.63
C LEU A 269 -2.67 -20.26 8.35
N GLU A 270 -3.41 -19.26 7.84
CA GLU A 270 -4.83 -19.41 7.52
C GLU A 270 -5.09 -20.52 6.49
N VAL A 271 -4.28 -20.56 5.41
CA VAL A 271 -4.34 -21.62 4.40
C VAL A 271 -3.94 -22.97 5.01
N GLY A 272 -2.88 -23.00 5.81
CA GLY A 272 -2.35 -24.20 6.45
C GLY A 272 -3.35 -24.87 7.39
N LEU A 273 -4.01 -24.10 8.25
CA LEU A 273 -5.05 -24.59 9.17
C LEU A 273 -6.22 -25.25 8.41
N ARG A 274 -6.59 -24.69 7.26
CA ARG A 274 -7.65 -25.24 6.40
C ARG A 274 -7.27 -26.60 5.80
N ILE A 275 -6.02 -26.76 5.35
CA ILE A 275 -5.58 -27.97 4.63
C ILE A 275 -4.97 -29.05 5.53
N LEU A 276 -4.73 -28.72 6.81
CA LEU A 276 -4.05 -29.57 7.78
C LEU A 276 -4.51 -31.04 7.81
N PRO A 277 -5.82 -31.38 7.76
CA PRO A 277 -6.26 -32.78 7.77
C PRO A 277 -5.79 -33.59 6.56
N ARG A 278 -5.54 -32.93 5.42
CA ARG A 278 -5.07 -33.56 4.18
C ARG A 278 -3.55 -33.48 4.01
N ARG A 279 -2.91 -32.57 4.73
CA ARG A 279 -1.49 -32.22 4.62
C ARG A 279 -0.86 -32.11 6.02
N PRO A 280 -0.86 -33.17 6.85
CA PRO A 280 -0.34 -33.10 8.22
C PRO A 280 1.14 -32.71 8.29
N GLU A 281 1.89 -32.87 7.21
CA GLU A 281 3.28 -32.43 7.09
C GLU A 281 3.49 -30.92 7.34
N VAL A 282 2.45 -30.09 7.22
CA VAL A 282 2.60 -28.64 7.45
C VAL A 282 2.56 -28.23 8.92
N GLU A 283 2.05 -29.09 9.81
CA GLU A 283 1.79 -28.78 11.22
C GLU A 283 2.99 -28.16 11.96
N PRO A 284 4.22 -28.71 11.85
CA PRO A 284 5.37 -28.15 12.57
C PRO A 284 5.70 -26.72 12.12
N TYR A 285 5.50 -26.42 10.84
CA TYR A 285 5.70 -25.07 10.31
C TYR A 285 4.61 -24.11 10.79
N LEU A 286 3.35 -24.56 10.89
CA LEU A 286 2.28 -23.72 11.45
C LEU A 286 2.59 -23.29 12.88
N LEU A 287 3.08 -24.21 13.70
CA LEU A 287 3.52 -23.90 15.06
C LEU A 287 4.65 -22.86 15.06
N GLY A 288 5.67 -23.05 14.21
CA GLY A 288 6.76 -22.10 14.05
C GLY A 288 6.28 -20.71 13.60
N LEU A 289 5.33 -20.64 12.67
CA LEU A 289 4.74 -19.39 12.18
C LEU A 289 3.96 -18.66 13.28
N VAL A 290 3.14 -19.38 14.06
CA VAL A 290 2.41 -18.78 15.20
C VAL A 290 3.39 -18.22 16.23
N HIS A 291 4.44 -18.95 16.57
CA HIS A 291 5.45 -18.48 17.52
C HIS A 291 6.13 -17.20 17.05
N ARG A 292 6.51 -17.10 15.77
CA ARG A 292 7.08 -15.84 15.25
C ARG A 292 6.15 -14.66 15.33
N ILE A 293 4.87 -14.86 15.02
CA ILE A 293 3.88 -13.78 15.06
C ILE A 293 3.60 -13.36 16.52
N ARG A 294 3.46 -14.35 17.41
CA ARG A 294 3.18 -14.17 18.84
C ARG A 294 4.33 -13.47 19.56
N ASP A 295 5.55 -13.91 19.29
CA ASP A 295 6.74 -13.57 20.07
C ASP A 295 7.48 -12.34 19.51
N ASP A 296 6.98 -11.70 18.45
CA ASP A 296 7.53 -10.43 17.94
C ASP A 296 7.40 -9.34 19.01
N ASP A 297 8.54 -8.81 19.46
CA ASP A 297 8.59 -7.65 20.34
C ASP A 297 8.40 -6.37 19.51
N VAL A 298 7.16 -5.90 19.41
CA VAL A 298 6.78 -4.68 18.68
C VAL A 298 7.53 -3.41 19.10
N LYS A 299 8.17 -3.40 20.27
CA LYS A 299 9.02 -2.28 20.73
C LYS A 299 10.50 -2.48 20.38
N GLY A 300 10.87 -3.70 20.05
CA GLY A 300 12.21 -4.11 19.67
C GLY A 300 12.65 -3.50 18.34
N LYS A 301 13.98 -3.37 18.17
CA LYS A 301 14.56 -2.84 16.92
C LYS A 301 14.39 -3.79 15.74
N ALA A 302 14.30 -5.10 16.00
CA ALA A 302 14.15 -6.15 15.02
C ALA A 302 12.69 -6.54 14.75
N SER A 303 11.71 -5.75 15.21
CA SER A 303 10.28 -6.08 15.04
C SER A 303 9.88 -6.14 13.58
N ASP A 304 9.28 -7.26 13.19
CA ASP A 304 8.71 -7.47 11.86
C ASP A 304 7.43 -6.63 11.68
N PHE A 305 6.64 -6.43 12.75
CA PHE A 305 5.43 -5.59 12.70
C PHE A 305 5.76 -4.10 12.58
N LYS A 306 6.83 -3.63 13.24
CA LYS A 306 7.31 -2.25 13.10
C LYS A 306 7.76 -1.98 11.66
N LEU A 307 8.51 -2.93 11.08
CA LEU A 307 8.94 -2.84 9.69
C LEU A 307 7.73 -2.86 8.73
N PHE A 308 6.81 -3.80 8.91
CA PHE A 308 5.62 -3.91 8.07
C PHE A 308 4.76 -2.65 8.11
N SER A 309 4.50 -2.12 9.30
CA SER A 309 3.79 -0.85 9.52
C SER A 309 4.45 0.30 8.76
N ALA A 310 5.77 0.48 8.94
CA ALA A 310 6.50 1.56 8.29
C ALA A 310 6.52 1.43 6.76
N LEU A 311 6.65 0.21 6.23
CA LEU A 311 6.62 -0.04 4.80
C LEU A 311 5.23 0.20 4.20
N PHE A 312 4.16 -0.16 4.90
CA PHE A 312 2.81 0.16 4.46
C PHE A 312 2.59 1.68 4.41
N VAL A 313 3.04 2.44 5.42
CA VAL A 313 3.01 3.91 5.41
C VAL A 313 3.82 4.50 4.26
N LEU A 314 5.01 3.94 3.99
CA LEU A 314 5.86 4.36 2.87
C LEU A 314 5.15 4.18 1.53
N VAL A 315 4.63 2.98 1.28
CA VAL A 315 3.99 2.64 0.01
C VAL A 315 2.71 3.45 -0.15
N ASP A 316 1.81 3.39 0.82
CA ASP A 316 0.49 4.00 0.74
C ASP A 316 0.58 5.53 0.64
N GLY A 317 1.54 6.13 1.37
CA GLY A 317 1.82 7.56 1.26
C GLY A 317 2.50 7.96 -0.06
N GLU A 318 3.32 7.09 -0.68
CA GLU A 318 3.83 7.35 -2.03
C GLU A 318 2.72 7.24 -3.08
N LEU A 319 1.81 6.28 -2.97
CA LEU A 319 0.63 6.20 -3.85
C LEU A 319 -0.26 7.43 -3.72
N ALA A 320 -0.48 7.91 -2.49
CA ALA A 320 -1.21 9.16 -2.25
C ALA A 320 -0.50 10.36 -2.90
N ARG A 321 0.83 10.46 -2.75
CA ARG A 321 1.63 11.54 -3.33
C ARG A 321 1.62 11.53 -4.86
N THR A 322 1.69 10.36 -5.49
CA THR A 322 1.61 10.26 -6.97
C THR A 322 0.18 10.28 -7.49
N ARG A 323 -0.81 10.20 -6.58
CA ARG A 323 -2.23 10.02 -6.87
C ARG A 323 -2.47 8.76 -7.73
N LEU A 324 -1.64 7.74 -7.54
CA LEU A 324 -1.83 6.46 -8.20
C LEU A 324 -2.96 5.69 -7.50
N LEU A 325 -3.84 5.09 -8.29
CA LEU A 325 -5.04 4.40 -7.83
C LEU A 325 -6.05 5.32 -7.09
N ASN A 326 -6.14 6.60 -7.48
CA ASN A 326 -7.00 7.59 -6.83
C ASN A 326 -8.47 7.53 -7.29
N GLU A 327 -8.78 6.77 -8.33
CA GLU A 327 -10.14 6.57 -8.85
C GLU A 327 -10.81 5.34 -8.21
N GLU A 328 -9.99 4.44 -7.65
CA GLU A 328 -10.39 3.21 -6.97
C GLU A 328 -10.78 3.46 -5.50
N PRO A 329 -11.61 2.60 -4.91
CA PRO A 329 -11.95 2.69 -3.49
C PRO A 329 -10.71 2.48 -2.61
N PRO A 330 -10.67 3.07 -1.39
CA PRO A 330 -9.49 2.99 -0.53
C PRO A 330 -9.06 1.57 -0.19
N PHE A 331 -9.99 0.61 -0.01
CA PHE A 331 -9.63 -0.79 0.22
C PHE A 331 -8.74 -1.36 -0.90
N TYR A 332 -8.98 -1.03 -2.17
CA TYR A 332 -8.21 -1.58 -3.28
C TYR A 332 -6.80 -0.96 -3.31
N ARG A 333 -6.71 0.36 -3.10
CA ARG A 333 -5.43 1.05 -2.94
C ARG A 333 -4.61 0.49 -1.78
N ARG A 334 -5.24 0.26 -0.62
CA ARG A 334 -4.57 -0.34 0.56
C ARG A 334 -4.18 -1.79 0.33
N LEU A 335 -4.95 -2.58 -0.43
CA LEU A 335 -4.56 -3.93 -0.84
C LEU A 335 -3.26 -3.89 -1.65
N ALA A 336 -3.17 -2.99 -2.64
CA ALA A 336 -1.97 -2.74 -3.42
C ALA A 336 -0.79 -2.32 -2.54
N SER A 337 -1.03 -1.41 -1.59
CA SER A 337 -0.02 -0.93 -0.64
C SER A 337 0.52 -2.04 0.27
N LEU A 338 -0.37 -2.86 0.84
CA LEU A 338 0.00 -3.97 1.75
C LEU A 338 0.75 -5.07 1.02
N ALA A 339 0.33 -5.43 -0.20
CA ALA A 339 1.01 -6.41 -1.04
C ALA A 339 2.43 -5.96 -1.39
N GLN A 340 2.61 -4.69 -1.75
CA GLN A 340 3.93 -4.15 -2.05
C GLN A 340 4.80 -4.01 -0.80
N ALA A 341 4.22 -3.60 0.33
CA ALA A 341 4.92 -3.58 1.61
C ALA A 341 5.44 -4.97 2.00
N ALA A 342 4.63 -6.01 1.80
CA ALA A 342 5.01 -7.40 2.02
C ALA A 342 6.15 -7.85 1.08
N LEU A 343 6.11 -7.46 -0.20
CA LEU A 343 7.17 -7.74 -1.17
C LEU A 343 8.50 -7.10 -0.76
N ILE A 344 8.48 -5.81 -0.40
CA ILE A 344 9.68 -5.08 0.08
C ILE A 344 10.20 -5.71 1.36
N HIS A 345 9.31 -5.98 2.34
CA HIS A 345 9.64 -6.58 3.62
C HIS A 345 10.43 -7.89 3.42
N ARG A 346 9.93 -8.77 2.55
CA ARG A 346 10.60 -10.02 2.21
C ARG A 346 12.02 -9.80 1.68
N GLN A 347 12.26 -8.78 0.85
CA GLN A 347 13.61 -8.49 0.33
C GLN A 347 14.54 -7.96 1.44
N LEU A 348 14.05 -7.11 2.34
CA LEU A 348 14.84 -6.58 3.46
C LEU A 348 15.26 -7.68 4.44
N VAL A 349 14.35 -8.59 4.78
CA VAL A 349 14.63 -9.75 5.65
C VAL A 349 15.70 -10.64 5.01
N GLN A 350 15.60 -10.92 3.71
CA GLN A 350 16.59 -11.73 3.00
C GLN A 350 17.98 -11.09 2.92
N CYS A 351 18.05 -9.76 2.92
CA CYS A 351 19.29 -9.02 2.83
C CYS A 351 19.90 -8.66 4.20
N GLY A 352 19.19 -8.95 5.30
CA GLY A 352 19.66 -8.70 6.67
C GLY A 352 19.81 -7.22 7.01
N ILE A 353 18.89 -6.37 6.53
CA ILE A 353 18.95 -4.92 6.73
C ILE A 353 18.49 -4.51 8.15
N ASP A 354 19.05 -3.42 8.69
CA ASP A 354 18.63 -2.84 9.97
C ASP A 354 17.25 -2.19 9.86
N ASN A 355 16.25 -2.83 10.50
CA ASN A 355 14.86 -2.38 10.49
C ASN A 355 14.67 -0.98 11.10
N ASP A 356 15.41 -0.59 12.14
CA ASP A 356 15.11 0.65 12.87
C ASP A 356 15.36 1.91 12.04
N HIS A 357 16.45 1.91 11.25
CA HIS A 357 16.76 3.02 10.36
C HIS A 357 15.74 3.14 9.22
N ILE A 358 15.38 2.01 8.61
CA ILE A 358 14.36 1.97 7.54
C ILE A 358 13.02 2.46 8.05
N CYS A 359 12.60 2.02 9.24
CA CYS A 359 11.32 2.44 9.81
C CYS A 359 11.23 3.95 9.96
N LYS A 360 12.25 4.57 10.57
CA LYS A 360 12.31 6.03 10.76
C LYS A 360 12.29 6.77 9.43
N TRP A 361 13.12 6.33 8.48
CA TRP A 361 13.18 6.93 7.15
C TRP A 361 11.84 6.84 6.41
N ALA A 362 11.16 5.69 6.47
CA ALA A 362 9.86 5.47 5.84
C ALA A 362 8.79 6.45 6.35
N PHE A 363 8.64 6.55 7.69
CA PHE A 363 7.71 7.50 8.30
C PHE A 363 8.04 8.95 7.96
N SER A 364 9.31 9.35 8.06
CA SER A 364 9.72 10.73 7.73
C SER A 364 9.54 11.07 6.24
N SER A 365 9.60 10.08 5.35
CA SER A 365 9.49 10.31 3.91
C SER A 365 8.06 10.46 3.44
N ARG A 366 7.11 9.67 3.98
CA ARG A 366 5.74 9.57 3.44
C ARG A 366 4.62 9.57 4.47
N GLY A 367 4.95 9.70 5.76
CA GLY A 367 3.96 9.70 6.84
C GLY A 367 2.87 10.74 6.67
N GLU A 368 3.20 11.97 6.28
CA GLU A 368 2.20 13.04 6.09
C GLU A 368 1.20 12.72 4.98
N HIS A 369 1.68 12.30 3.80
CA HIS A 369 0.80 11.93 2.67
C HIS A 369 -0.08 10.73 3.02
N PHE A 370 0.48 9.71 3.67
CA PHE A 370 -0.31 8.58 4.18
C PHE A 370 -1.40 9.05 5.15
N TYR A 371 -1.03 9.89 6.12
CA TYR A 371 -1.93 10.30 7.19
C TYR A 371 -3.08 11.16 6.66
N MET A 372 -2.77 12.15 5.83
CA MET A 372 -3.79 13.04 5.24
C MET A 372 -4.70 12.31 4.27
N GLN A 373 -4.16 11.42 3.42
CA GLN A 373 -4.98 10.59 2.54
C GLN A 373 -5.92 9.69 3.35
N THR A 374 -5.40 9.00 4.37
CA THR A 374 -6.20 8.06 5.15
C THR A 374 -7.28 8.78 5.96
N LEU A 375 -7.02 9.97 6.50
CA LEU A 375 -8.06 10.79 7.14
C LEU A 375 -9.16 11.20 6.16
N ALA A 376 -8.80 11.52 4.92
CA ALA A 376 -9.79 11.86 3.89
C ALA A 376 -10.61 10.63 3.47
N ASP A 377 -9.98 9.46 3.36
CA ASP A 377 -10.62 8.19 3.03
C ASP A 377 -11.69 7.80 4.07
N MET A 378 -11.59 8.26 5.32
CA MET A 378 -12.60 7.99 6.36
C MET A 378 -14.00 8.46 5.95
N ARG A 379 -14.13 9.41 5.01
CA ARG A 379 -15.43 9.77 4.43
C ARG A 379 -16.14 8.55 3.84
N THR A 380 -15.43 7.67 3.15
CA THR A 380 -15.99 6.42 2.59
C THR A 380 -15.76 5.23 3.51
N GLU A 381 -14.70 5.25 4.32
CA GLU A 381 -14.27 4.14 5.18
C GLU A 381 -14.10 4.55 6.65
N PRO A 382 -15.19 4.92 7.36
CA PRO A 382 -15.14 5.62 8.64
C PRO A 382 -14.56 4.79 9.78
N ARG A 383 -14.47 3.47 9.61
CA ARG A 383 -13.96 2.57 10.66
C ARG A 383 -12.46 2.30 10.57
N TRP A 384 -11.75 2.82 9.56
CA TRP A 384 -10.29 2.66 9.51
C TRP A 384 -9.57 4.00 9.65
N ASN A 385 -9.03 4.23 10.85
CA ASN A 385 -8.30 5.44 11.20
C ASN A 385 -6.79 5.24 10.94
N PRO A 386 -6.04 6.26 10.47
CA PRO A 386 -4.59 6.13 10.26
C PRO A 386 -3.80 5.67 11.49
N ASP A 387 -4.24 5.96 12.71
CA ASP A 387 -3.58 5.53 13.94
C ASP A 387 -3.59 4.00 14.11
N MET A 388 -4.49 3.29 13.41
CA MET A 388 -4.56 1.83 13.40
C MET A 388 -3.40 1.18 12.64
N VAL A 389 -2.57 1.97 11.97
CA VAL A 389 -1.34 1.51 11.32
C VAL A 389 -0.26 1.08 12.32
N ALA A 390 -0.42 1.40 13.60
CA ALA A 390 0.57 1.11 14.63
C ALA A 390 0.92 -0.39 14.67
N ALA A 391 2.21 -0.70 14.89
CA ALA A 391 2.73 -2.07 14.87
C ALA A 391 2.01 -3.00 15.87
N ASP A 392 1.70 -2.48 17.05
CA ASP A 392 0.97 -3.20 18.10
C ASP A 392 -0.52 -3.42 17.75
N GLN A 393 -1.10 -2.58 16.90
CA GLN A 393 -2.43 -2.79 16.35
C GLN A 393 -2.42 -3.82 15.21
N PHE A 394 -1.42 -3.80 14.32
CA PHE A 394 -1.26 -4.87 13.31
C PHE A 394 -1.04 -6.25 13.94
N GLN A 395 -0.23 -6.33 15.00
CA GLN A 395 -0.07 -7.59 15.72
C GLN A 395 -1.40 -8.07 16.35
N ALA A 396 -2.19 -7.15 16.91
CA ALA A 396 -3.49 -7.47 17.47
C ALA A 396 -4.50 -7.93 16.39
N ASP A 397 -4.52 -7.28 15.21
CA ASP A 397 -5.30 -7.72 14.04
C ASP A 397 -4.91 -9.15 13.63
N PHE A 398 -3.60 -9.43 13.56
CA PHE A 398 -3.10 -10.76 13.22
C PHE A 398 -3.55 -11.79 14.25
N PHE A 399 -3.47 -11.49 15.55
CA PHE A 399 -3.97 -12.39 16.58
C PHE A 399 -5.48 -12.65 16.42
N GLY A 400 -6.27 -11.61 16.15
CA GLY A 400 -7.70 -11.73 15.89
C GLY A 400 -7.99 -12.67 14.72
N ARG A 401 -7.27 -12.49 13.61
CA ARG A 401 -7.39 -13.35 12.42
C ARG A 401 -6.97 -14.80 12.67
N ILE A 402 -5.88 -15.02 13.40
CA ILE A 402 -5.44 -16.37 13.78
C ILE A 402 -6.49 -17.04 14.68
N LEU A 403 -7.06 -16.32 15.64
CA LEU A 403 -8.13 -16.83 16.50
C LEU A 403 -9.39 -17.18 15.70
N ILE A 404 -9.79 -16.33 14.74
CA ILE A 404 -10.94 -16.59 13.86
C ILE A 404 -10.69 -17.86 13.02
N ALA A 405 -9.52 -17.96 12.38
CA ALA A 405 -9.15 -19.14 11.60
C ALA A 405 -9.06 -20.40 12.46
N GLY A 406 -8.46 -20.30 13.66
CA GLY A 406 -8.38 -21.39 14.62
C GLY A 406 -9.75 -21.89 15.05
N ASN A 407 -10.69 -20.99 15.36
CA ASN A 407 -12.07 -21.35 15.70
C ASN A 407 -12.80 -21.98 14.50
N MET A 408 -12.64 -21.40 13.31
CA MET A 408 -13.26 -21.92 12.08
C MET A 408 -12.77 -23.35 11.74
N PHE A 409 -11.49 -23.63 11.97
CA PHE A 409 -10.85 -24.91 11.69
C PHE A 409 -10.51 -25.68 12.97
N GLN A 410 -11.27 -25.49 14.05
CA GLN A 410 -10.97 -26.10 15.35
C GLN A 410 -10.90 -27.63 15.27
N ALA A 411 -11.75 -28.25 14.45
CA ALA A 411 -11.76 -29.69 14.24
C ALA A 411 -10.49 -30.22 13.55
N ASN A 412 -9.75 -29.37 12.83
CA ASN A 412 -8.54 -29.75 12.11
C ASN A 412 -7.30 -29.80 13.02
N LEU A 413 -7.32 -29.08 14.15
CA LEU A 413 -6.16 -28.85 15.01
C LEU A 413 -5.77 -30.05 15.90
N GLY A 414 -6.61 -31.08 15.99
CA GLY A 414 -6.36 -32.24 16.86
C GLY A 414 -6.19 -31.87 18.34
N ASP A 415 -5.40 -32.65 19.07
CA ASP A 415 -4.90 -32.31 20.41
C ASP A 415 -3.38 -32.07 20.29
N GLY A 416 -2.87 -30.99 20.90
CA GLY A 416 -1.43 -30.69 20.84
C GLY A 416 -1.08 -29.21 20.99
N GLU A 417 0.21 -28.91 20.92
CA GLU A 417 0.78 -27.59 21.18
C GLU A 417 0.25 -26.50 20.24
N LEU A 418 -0.01 -26.82 18.97
CA LEU A 418 -0.58 -25.86 18.02
C LEU A 418 -1.98 -25.41 18.46
N ARG A 419 -2.84 -26.35 18.87
CA ARG A 419 -4.16 -26.04 19.39
C ARG A 419 -4.09 -25.26 20.69
N ASP A 420 -3.23 -25.68 21.62
CA ASP A 420 -3.09 -25.02 22.92
C ASP A 420 -2.56 -23.59 22.77
N THR A 421 -1.69 -23.36 21.80
CA THR A 421 -1.16 -22.03 21.50
C THR A 421 -2.22 -21.11 20.91
N ILE A 422 -3.06 -21.61 19.99
CA ILE A 422 -4.07 -20.77 19.32
C ILE A 422 -5.34 -20.61 20.18
N LEU A 423 -5.91 -21.72 20.64
CA LEU A 423 -7.24 -21.78 21.27
C LEU A 423 -7.20 -22.11 22.77
N GLY A 424 -6.03 -22.43 23.33
CA GLY A 424 -5.89 -22.75 24.74
C GLY A 424 -6.03 -21.54 25.66
N ASP A 425 -6.00 -21.81 26.96
CA ASP A 425 -6.17 -20.82 28.04
C ASP A 425 -4.88 -20.58 28.86
N GLY A 426 -3.77 -21.23 28.47
CA GLY A 426 -2.47 -21.05 29.12
C GLY A 426 -1.87 -19.66 28.89
N GLU A 427 -0.94 -19.24 29.75
CA GLU A 427 -0.30 -17.90 29.72
C GLU A 427 0.40 -17.56 28.40
N GLN A 428 0.76 -18.57 27.60
CA GLN A 428 1.40 -18.42 26.29
C GLN A 428 0.42 -18.58 25.11
N SER A 429 -0.88 -18.70 25.39
CA SER A 429 -1.90 -18.77 24.34
C SER A 429 -2.21 -17.40 23.78
N LEU A 430 -2.62 -17.36 22.51
CA LEU A 430 -3.00 -16.12 21.83
C LEU A 430 -4.15 -15.41 22.56
N ILE A 431 -5.11 -16.15 23.10
CA ILE A 431 -6.26 -15.60 23.83
C ILE A 431 -5.78 -14.77 25.05
N LYS A 432 -4.79 -15.27 25.80
CA LYS A 432 -4.25 -14.57 26.97
C LYS A 432 -3.39 -13.36 26.61
N LEU A 433 -2.69 -13.42 25.48
CA LEU A 433 -1.82 -12.35 25.00
C LEU A 433 -2.58 -11.24 24.27
N CYS A 434 -3.80 -11.53 23.81
CA CYS A 434 -4.68 -10.53 23.20
C CYS A 434 -5.09 -9.42 24.17
N LYS A 435 -4.76 -8.17 23.82
CA LYS A 435 -5.21 -6.99 24.56
C LYS A 435 -6.57 -6.54 24.03
N PHE A 436 -7.64 -6.93 24.70
CA PHE A 436 -8.98 -6.41 24.41
C PHE A 436 -8.98 -4.87 24.46
N PRO A 437 -9.63 -4.17 23.52
CA PRO A 437 -10.45 -4.68 22.41
C PRO A 437 -9.75 -4.84 21.06
N ARG A 438 -8.44 -4.61 20.98
CA ARG A 438 -7.72 -4.38 19.72
C ARG A 438 -7.90 -5.45 18.63
N PRO A 439 -7.95 -6.77 18.94
CA PRO A 439 -8.17 -7.80 17.91
C PRO A 439 -9.54 -7.77 17.23
N TYR A 440 -10.49 -7.00 17.77
CA TYR A 440 -11.85 -6.86 17.23
C TYR A 440 -12.05 -5.58 16.42
N PHE A 441 -11.03 -4.75 16.31
CA PHE A 441 -11.07 -3.60 15.42
C PHE A 441 -11.02 -4.08 13.96
N PRO A 442 -11.63 -3.32 13.02
CA PRO A 442 -11.60 -3.70 11.61
C PRO A 442 -10.17 -3.73 11.09
N GLY A 443 -9.89 -4.60 10.12
CA GLY A 443 -8.63 -4.62 9.38
C GLY A 443 -8.53 -3.47 8.35
N PRO A 444 -7.36 -3.29 7.71
CA PRO A 444 -7.10 -2.16 6.80
C PRO A 444 -8.01 -2.10 5.57
N LEU A 445 -8.63 -3.23 5.21
CA LEU A 445 -9.50 -3.39 4.05
C LEU A 445 -11.00 -3.42 4.42
N GLU A 446 -11.33 -3.25 5.70
CA GLU A 446 -12.69 -3.43 6.25
C GLU A 446 -13.32 -2.09 6.69
N GLY A 447 -12.68 -0.96 6.39
CA GLY A 447 -13.09 0.35 6.90
C GLY A 447 -14.47 0.81 6.41
N ALA A 448 -14.93 0.30 5.26
CA ALA A 448 -16.27 0.54 4.70
C ALA A 448 -17.36 -0.40 5.25
N GLU A 449 -16.98 -1.58 5.78
CA GLU A 449 -17.94 -2.59 6.22
C GLU A 449 -18.63 -2.14 7.51
N ASP A 450 -19.93 -2.33 7.66
CA ASP A 450 -20.58 -2.19 8.95
C ASP A 450 -20.05 -3.24 9.95
N SER A 451 -20.03 -2.90 11.24
CA SER A 451 -19.72 -3.93 12.23
C SER A 451 -20.83 -5.00 12.23
N SER A 452 -20.43 -6.25 12.05
CA SER A 452 -21.32 -7.40 12.18
C SER A 452 -21.75 -7.64 13.63
N ASN A 453 -20.98 -7.13 14.61
CA ASN A 453 -21.28 -7.30 16.02
C ASN A 453 -22.40 -6.34 16.45
N VAL A 454 -23.49 -6.91 16.97
CA VAL A 454 -24.59 -6.15 17.58
C VAL A 454 -24.15 -5.66 18.96
N LEU A 455 -24.46 -4.40 19.29
CA LEU A 455 -24.23 -3.84 20.62
C LEU A 455 -25.05 -4.63 21.66
N PRO A 456 -24.43 -5.24 22.68
CA PRO A 456 -25.14 -5.97 23.72
C PRO A 456 -26.10 -5.08 24.53
N ASP A 457 -27.31 -5.57 24.83
CA ASP A 457 -28.37 -4.81 25.53
C ASP A 457 -27.91 -4.22 26.87
N ASN A 458 -27.07 -4.94 27.61
CA ASN A 458 -26.53 -4.46 28.87
C ASN A 458 -25.60 -3.25 28.68
N LEU A 459 -24.79 -3.24 27.61
CA LEU A 459 -23.94 -2.09 27.26
C LEU A 459 -24.76 -0.93 26.72
N ALA A 460 -25.76 -1.21 25.88
CA ALA A 460 -26.69 -0.18 25.37
C ALA A 460 -27.37 0.56 26.53
N ARG A 461 -27.92 -0.17 27.51
CA ARG A 461 -28.54 0.44 28.69
C ARG A 461 -27.54 1.26 29.52
N ILE A 462 -26.30 0.80 29.69
CA ILE A 462 -25.26 1.57 30.41
C ILE A 462 -24.99 2.90 29.68
N ILE A 463 -24.90 2.88 28.35
CA ILE A 463 -24.69 4.08 27.54
C ILE A 463 -25.86 5.05 27.71
N GLU A 464 -27.09 4.55 27.63
CA GLU A 464 -28.30 5.38 27.81
C GLU A 464 -28.36 6.01 29.21
N GLU A 465 -28.16 5.21 30.27
CA GLU A 465 -28.17 5.68 31.66
C GLU A 465 -27.08 6.73 31.94
N GLN A 466 -25.89 6.59 31.34
CA GLN A 466 -24.77 7.51 31.53
C GLN A 466 -24.91 8.83 30.75
N LEU A 467 -25.55 8.81 29.58
CA LEU A 467 -25.68 9.97 28.71
C LEU A 467 -26.97 10.77 28.94
N ASP A 468 -28.01 10.15 29.52
CA ASP A 468 -29.25 10.83 29.89
C ASP A 468 -29.26 11.31 31.35
N SER A 469 -28.11 11.25 32.05
CA SER A 469 -27.96 11.78 33.40
C SER A 469 -28.01 13.32 33.43
N GLY A 470 -28.49 13.88 34.54
CA GLY A 470 -28.57 15.34 34.72
C GLY A 470 -27.20 16.03 34.85
N GLU A 471 -26.14 15.27 35.12
CA GLU A 471 -24.75 15.73 35.16
C GLU A 471 -23.90 14.78 34.32
N VAL A 472 -23.33 15.29 33.23
CA VAL A 472 -22.54 14.51 32.26
C VAL A 472 -21.05 14.78 32.53
N ALA A 473 -20.33 13.74 32.93
CA ALA A 473 -18.89 13.79 33.15
C ALA A 473 -18.12 13.23 31.96
N ALA A 474 -16.80 13.44 31.93
CA ALA A 474 -15.91 12.81 30.97
C ALA A 474 -16.11 11.27 30.89
N THR A 475 -16.32 10.63 32.05
CA THR A 475 -16.54 9.19 32.18
C THR A 475 -17.86 8.70 31.60
N SER A 476 -18.87 9.57 31.46
CA SER A 476 -20.18 9.23 30.88
C SER A 476 -20.08 8.76 29.42
N PHE A 477 -19.02 9.14 28.70
CA PHE A 477 -18.84 8.80 27.29
C PHE A 477 -18.03 7.52 27.06
N ILE A 478 -17.34 6.98 28.09
CA ILE A 478 -16.36 5.90 27.93
C ILE A 478 -17.00 4.63 27.34
N ALA A 479 -18.19 4.24 27.81
CA ALA A 479 -18.86 3.04 27.33
C ALA A 479 -19.23 3.13 25.84
N LEU A 480 -19.65 4.31 25.37
CA LEU A 480 -20.00 4.56 23.98
C LEU A 480 -18.74 4.55 23.10
N VAL A 481 -17.71 5.30 23.51
CA VAL A 481 -16.44 5.42 22.78
C VAL A 481 -15.77 4.05 22.61
N ASN A 482 -15.66 3.26 23.68
CA ASN A 482 -15.02 1.95 23.63
C ASN A 482 -15.82 0.93 22.82
N SER A 483 -17.11 1.16 22.64
CA SER A 483 -17.98 0.28 21.84
C SER A 483 -17.92 0.57 20.33
N ALA A 484 -17.52 1.79 19.94
CA ALA A 484 -17.72 2.32 18.59
C ALA A 484 -17.07 1.52 17.46
N MET A 485 -15.87 0.99 17.71
CA MET A 485 -15.10 0.25 16.70
C MET A 485 -15.45 -1.24 16.65
N ILE A 486 -16.00 -1.76 17.75
CA ILE A 486 -16.28 -3.18 17.95
C ILE A 486 -17.71 -3.50 17.51
N PHE A 487 -18.68 -2.67 17.91
CA PHE A 487 -20.10 -2.89 17.74
C PHE A 487 -20.72 -1.87 16.80
N ARG A 488 -21.82 -2.26 16.16
CA ARG A 488 -22.65 -1.33 15.39
C ARG A 488 -23.39 -0.39 16.33
N ILE A 489 -23.00 0.88 16.30
CA ILE A 489 -23.63 1.95 17.09
C ILE A 489 -24.80 2.54 16.30
N ALA A 490 -26.01 2.41 16.84
CA ALA A 490 -27.19 3.06 16.26
C ALA A 490 -27.11 4.59 16.40
N SER A 491 -27.69 5.32 15.43
CA SER A 491 -27.70 6.79 15.41
C SER A 491 -28.26 7.41 16.70
N GLY A 492 -29.22 6.75 17.35
CA GLY A 492 -29.80 7.20 18.63
C GLY A 492 -28.77 7.37 19.76
N HIS A 493 -27.77 6.49 19.86
CA HIS A 493 -26.72 6.64 20.89
C HIS A 493 -25.82 7.85 20.61
N ALA A 494 -25.52 8.12 19.34
CA ALA A 494 -24.76 9.31 18.95
C ALA A 494 -25.57 10.60 19.16
N GLU A 495 -26.89 10.57 18.95
CA GLU A 495 -27.79 11.68 19.28
C GLU A 495 -27.84 11.96 20.79
N LEU A 496 -27.86 10.91 21.62
CA LEU A 496 -27.76 11.05 23.08
C LEU A 496 -26.44 11.72 23.48
N ALA A 497 -25.32 11.33 22.88
CA ALA A 497 -24.03 11.99 23.14
C ALA A 497 -24.06 13.47 22.73
N ALA A 498 -24.64 13.79 21.57
CA ALA A 498 -24.81 15.18 21.11
C ALA A 498 -25.69 16.00 22.06
N LYS A 499 -26.79 15.41 22.56
CA LYS A 499 -27.66 16.03 23.59
C LYS A 499 -26.89 16.26 24.90
N ALA A 500 -26.12 15.27 25.35
CA ALA A 500 -25.34 15.32 26.56
C ALA A 500 -24.30 16.45 26.54
N LEU A 501 -23.59 16.63 25.42
CA LEU A 501 -22.65 17.73 25.22
C LEU A 501 -23.32 19.11 25.31
N ARG A 502 -24.51 19.26 24.70
CA ARG A 502 -25.30 20.50 24.78
C ARG A 502 -25.77 20.81 26.20
N LEU A 503 -26.28 19.81 26.92
CA LEU A 503 -26.75 19.95 28.30
C LEU A 503 -25.61 20.26 29.28
N GLY A 504 -24.44 19.66 29.07
CA GLY A 504 -23.21 20.01 29.79
C GLY A 504 -22.63 21.38 29.41
N HIS A 505 -23.34 22.17 28.59
CA HIS A 505 -22.89 23.46 28.06
C HIS A 505 -21.49 23.38 27.46
N TYR A 506 -21.11 22.26 26.83
CA TYR A 506 -19.76 21.99 26.29
C TYR A 506 -18.63 22.06 27.34
N ARG A 507 -18.89 21.67 28.58
CA ARG A 507 -17.85 21.39 29.59
C ARG A 507 -17.94 19.94 30.00
N LEU A 508 -16.81 19.25 29.98
CA LEU A 508 -16.69 17.91 30.56
C LEU A 508 -16.29 18.07 32.03
N ALA A 509 -17.17 17.66 32.94
CA ALA A 509 -16.87 17.61 34.36
C ALA A 509 -15.90 16.45 34.69
N ASN A 510 -15.16 16.59 35.79
CA ASN A 510 -14.26 15.57 36.34
C ASN A 510 -13.19 15.06 35.36
N LEU A 511 -12.59 15.96 34.58
CA LEU A 511 -11.41 15.64 33.75
C LEU A 511 -10.18 15.40 34.63
N GLU A 512 -9.60 14.22 34.53
CA GLU A 512 -8.36 13.86 35.24
C GLU A 512 -7.15 14.62 34.67
N ASP A 513 -6.99 14.58 33.35
CA ASP A 513 -5.90 15.24 32.64
C ASP A 513 -6.24 15.51 31.16
N LYS A 514 -5.29 16.14 30.44
CA LYS A 514 -5.41 16.39 29.00
C LYS A 514 -5.55 15.09 28.19
N SER A 515 -4.89 14.01 28.59
CA SER A 515 -4.92 12.74 27.84
C SER A 515 -6.32 12.12 27.84
N GLN A 516 -7.04 12.21 28.95
CA GLN A 516 -8.43 11.76 29.05
C GLN A 516 -9.34 12.58 28.13
N LEU A 517 -9.17 13.91 28.11
CA LEU A 517 -9.92 14.78 27.21
C LEU A 517 -9.68 14.43 25.74
N VAL A 518 -8.41 14.31 25.33
CA VAL A 518 -8.04 13.94 23.95
C VAL A 518 -8.62 12.58 23.59
N ALA A 519 -8.52 11.59 24.48
CA ALA A 519 -9.09 10.25 24.25
C ALA A 519 -10.61 10.30 24.02
N ILE A 520 -11.35 11.07 24.83
CA ILE A 520 -12.80 11.22 24.69
C ILE A 520 -13.15 11.92 23.38
N LEU A 521 -12.46 13.00 23.02
CA LEU A 521 -12.75 13.72 21.77
C LEU A 521 -12.51 12.87 20.53
N ASN A 522 -11.39 12.14 20.48
CA ASN A 522 -11.12 11.22 19.37
C ASN A 522 -12.16 10.10 19.34
N GLY A 523 -12.51 9.58 20.51
CA GLY A 523 -13.55 8.58 20.65
C GLY A 523 -14.90 9.05 20.11
N LEU A 524 -15.33 10.24 20.49
CA LEU A 524 -16.59 10.83 20.03
C LEU A 524 -16.55 11.17 18.54
N ALA A 525 -15.41 11.64 18.02
CA ALA A 525 -15.23 11.85 16.58
C ALA A 525 -15.37 10.54 15.82
N THR A 526 -14.77 9.45 16.31
CA THR A 526 -14.96 8.10 15.78
C THR A 526 -16.42 7.68 15.87
N VAL A 527 -17.10 7.89 17.00
CA VAL A 527 -18.55 7.60 17.12
C VAL A 527 -19.35 8.35 16.05
N ALA A 528 -19.10 9.65 15.85
CA ALA A 528 -19.77 10.45 14.84
C ALA A 528 -19.53 9.89 13.43
N ALA A 529 -18.28 9.50 13.13
CA ALA A 529 -17.89 8.92 11.85
C ALA A 529 -18.59 7.58 11.59
N VAL A 530 -18.44 6.60 12.49
CA VAL A 530 -18.96 5.24 12.28
C VAL A 530 -20.48 5.15 12.35
N SER A 531 -21.13 6.06 13.08
CA SER A 531 -22.60 6.16 13.14
C SER A 531 -23.21 7.08 12.08
N ARG A 532 -22.37 7.70 11.22
CA ARG A 532 -22.78 8.69 10.22
C ARG A 532 -23.70 9.76 10.81
N ASN A 533 -23.29 10.36 11.93
CA ASN A 533 -24.11 11.29 12.71
C ASN A 533 -23.57 12.74 12.62
N PRO A 534 -24.08 13.59 11.71
CA PRO A 534 -23.64 14.98 11.56
C PRO A 534 -23.88 15.82 12.82
N ALA A 535 -24.94 15.54 13.58
CA ALA A 535 -25.26 16.32 14.77
C ALA A 535 -24.15 16.20 15.83
N LEU A 536 -23.66 14.99 16.11
CA LEU A 536 -22.54 14.80 17.02
C LEU A 536 -21.25 15.47 16.49
N ALA A 537 -21.00 15.43 15.18
CA ALA A 537 -19.87 16.12 14.58
C ALA A 537 -19.94 17.65 14.76
N ASP A 538 -21.14 18.25 14.66
CA ASP A 538 -21.38 19.67 14.88
C ASP A 538 -21.12 20.08 16.34
N GLU A 539 -21.61 19.27 17.29
CA GLU A 539 -21.36 19.52 18.72
C GLU A 539 -19.87 19.39 19.07
N LEU A 540 -19.16 18.45 18.43
CA LEU A 540 -17.72 18.27 18.61
C LEU A 540 -16.92 19.47 18.10
N ARG A 541 -17.33 20.10 17.00
CA ARG A 541 -16.69 21.33 16.52
C ARG A 541 -16.75 22.44 17.57
N ILE A 542 -17.90 22.61 18.23
CA ILE A 542 -18.07 23.61 19.29
C ILE A 542 -17.20 23.25 20.51
N LEU A 543 -17.17 21.98 20.89
CA LEU A 543 -16.38 21.49 22.02
C LEU A 543 -14.87 21.69 21.80
N VAL A 544 -14.35 21.33 20.62
CA VAL A 544 -12.93 21.52 20.26
C VAL A 544 -12.56 23.00 20.28
N ARG A 545 -13.39 23.88 19.69
CA ARG A 545 -13.17 25.33 19.72
C ARG A 545 -12.99 25.84 21.15
N ARG A 546 -13.84 25.37 22.07
CA ARG A 546 -13.77 25.80 23.47
C ARG A 546 -12.44 25.43 24.12
N TYR A 547 -12.03 24.18 23.93
CA TYR A 547 -10.87 23.63 24.62
C TYR A 547 -9.55 23.94 23.91
N ARG A 548 -9.57 24.42 22.65
CA ARG A 548 -8.36 24.74 21.87
C ARG A 548 -7.38 25.65 22.61
N HIS A 549 -7.91 26.68 23.29
CA HIS A 549 -7.15 27.67 24.06
C HIS A 549 -7.38 27.56 25.57
N ASP A 550 -7.85 26.39 26.05
CA ASP A 550 -8.00 26.17 27.48
C ASP A 550 -6.62 26.14 28.16
N SER A 551 -6.46 26.90 29.25
CA SER A 551 -5.17 27.05 29.94
C SER A 551 -4.64 25.74 30.53
N GLN A 552 -5.52 24.79 30.84
CA GLN A 552 -5.16 23.52 31.47
C GLN A 552 -5.21 22.36 30.47
N TYR A 553 -6.15 22.41 29.52
CA TYR A 553 -6.45 21.30 28.63
C TYR A 553 -6.34 21.64 27.13
N GLY A 554 -5.63 22.72 26.80
CA GLY A 554 -5.38 23.21 25.43
C GLY A 554 -4.91 22.12 24.46
N PHE A 555 -5.42 22.16 23.22
CA PHE A 555 -5.03 21.24 22.14
C PHE A 555 -4.00 21.85 21.21
N SER A 556 -3.16 21.02 20.60
CA SER A 556 -2.38 21.46 19.44
C SER A 556 -3.29 21.64 18.23
N VAL A 557 -2.83 22.43 17.25
CA VAL A 557 -3.50 22.56 15.95
C VAL A 557 -3.66 21.21 15.23
N GLU A 558 -2.70 20.29 15.41
CA GLU A 558 -2.73 18.94 14.82
C GLU A 558 -3.82 18.07 15.45
N GLU A 559 -3.94 18.11 16.79
CA GLU A 559 -5.00 17.42 17.51
C GLU A 559 -6.37 17.91 17.03
N ALA A 560 -6.56 19.23 16.90
CA ALA A 560 -7.79 19.83 16.43
C ALA A 560 -8.11 19.50 14.96
N MET A 561 -7.13 19.57 14.06
CA MET A 561 -7.29 19.21 12.64
C MET A 561 -7.65 17.73 12.49
N ARG A 562 -6.98 16.84 13.23
CA ARG A 562 -7.31 15.41 13.21
C ARG A 562 -8.74 15.16 13.69
N THR A 563 -9.15 15.73 14.82
CA THR A 563 -10.53 15.59 15.30
C THR A 563 -11.52 16.14 14.27
N ALA A 564 -11.20 17.26 13.61
CA ALA A 564 -12.04 17.82 12.56
C ALA A 564 -12.25 16.85 11.38
N LEU A 565 -11.16 16.25 10.87
CA LEU A 565 -11.23 15.32 9.75
C LEU A 565 -11.93 14.01 10.12
N VAL A 566 -11.64 13.44 11.29
CA VAL A 566 -12.34 12.23 11.77
C VAL A 566 -13.83 12.52 11.95
N ALA A 567 -14.20 13.59 12.66
CA ALA A 567 -15.62 13.93 12.87
C ALA A 567 -16.33 14.27 11.55
N SER A 568 -15.63 14.84 10.58
CA SER A 568 -16.21 15.15 9.27
C SER A 568 -16.71 13.92 8.52
N ALA A 569 -16.09 12.75 8.75
CA ALA A 569 -16.52 11.48 8.18
C ALA A 569 -17.94 11.07 8.60
N ALA A 570 -18.58 11.77 9.56
CA ALA A 570 -20.00 11.65 9.81
C ALA A 570 -20.88 11.99 8.59
N ARG A 571 -20.33 12.73 7.60
CA ARG A 571 -21.00 13.14 6.36
C ARG A 571 -20.48 12.32 5.18
N GLU A 572 -21.29 11.42 4.66
CA GLU A 572 -20.94 10.61 3.51
C GLU A 572 -20.96 11.41 2.19
N ASN A 573 -21.93 12.33 2.08
CA ASN A 573 -22.08 13.18 0.90
C ASN A 573 -20.86 14.11 0.73
N LEU A 574 -20.23 14.04 -0.45
CA LEU A 574 -19.01 14.79 -0.75
C LEU A 574 -19.17 16.31 -0.58
N MET A 575 -20.34 16.87 -0.93
CA MET A 575 -20.60 18.31 -0.86
C MET A 575 -20.76 18.79 0.58
N GLU A 576 -21.48 18.03 1.40
CA GLU A 576 -21.63 18.33 2.83
C GLU A 576 -20.32 18.14 3.58
N TRP A 577 -19.59 17.06 3.26
CA TRP A 577 -18.28 16.78 3.84
C TRP A 577 -17.28 17.90 3.55
N ARG A 578 -17.10 18.28 2.28
CA ARG A 578 -16.13 19.33 1.91
C ARG A 578 -16.48 20.68 2.53
N GLU A 579 -17.77 21.02 2.64
CA GLU A 579 -18.22 22.26 3.26
C GLU A 579 -17.91 22.26 4.75
N PHE A 580 -18.22 21.17 5.46
CA PHE A 580 -17.94 21.05 6.88
C PHE A 580 -16.43 21.09 7.18
N VAL A 581 -15.63 20.32 6.44
CA VAL A 581 -14.16 20.33 6.55
C VAL A 581 -13.61 21.73 6.28
N GLY A 582 -13.98 22.34 5.15
CA GLY A 582 -13.45 23.65 4.78
C GLY A 582 -13.83 24.75 5.77
N ASN A 583 -15.04 24.72 6.32
CA ASN A 583 -15.46 25.65 7.35
C ASN A 583 -14.65 25.49 8.65
N TRP A 584 -14.35 24.25 9.07
CA TRP A 584 -13.57 24.00 10.29
C TRP A 584 -12.08 24.28 10.08
N LEU A 585 -11.49 23.89 8.95
CA LEU A 585 -10.08 24.21 8.64
C LEU A 585 -9.87 25.71 8.44
N THR A 586 -10.84 26.43 7.88
CA THR A 586 -10.82 27.90 7.83
C THR A 586 -10.86 28.49 9.24
N GLU A 587 -11.68 27.96 10.13
CA GLU A 587 -11.69 28.42 11.52
C GLU A 587 -10.33 28.24 12.20
N LEU A 588 -9.70 27.07 12.05
CA LEU A 588 -8.36 26.81 12.61
C LEU A 588 -7.29 27.72 11.98
N ALA A 589 -7.36 27.99 10.67
CA ALA A 589 -6.40 28.83 9.98
C ALA A 589 -6.47 30.32 10.35
N PHE A 590 -7.62 30.79 10.84
CA PHE A 590 -7.84 32.16 11.30
C PHE A 590 -7.77 32.29 12.83
N ASP A 591 -7.47 31.20 13.53
CA ASP A 591 -7.28 31.19 14.98
C ASP A 591 -5.94 31.83 15.39
N ASP A 592 -5.77 32.07 16.69
CA ASP A 592 -4.50 32.54 17.24
C ASP A 592 -3.49 31.36 17.25
N LEU A 593 -2.73 31.25 16.16
CA LEU A 593 -1.70 30.21 15.97
C LEU A 593 -0.39 30.59 16.65
N GLU A 594 0.16 29.68 17.45
CA GLU A 594 1.41 29.88 18.18
C GLU A 594 2.60 29.18 17.51
N GLU A 595 3.81 29.66 17.80
CA GLU A 595 5.08 29.01 17.41
C GLU A 595 5.16 28.57 15.95
N ASN A 596 5.13 27.25 15.68
CA ASN A 596 5.22 26.64 14.36
C ASN A 596 3.87 26.09 13.87
N GLU A 597 2.77 26.34 14.59
CA GLU A 597 1.46 25.75 14.31
C GLU A 597 0.96 26.11 12.91
N GLY A 598 1.17 27.34 12.45
CA GLY A 598 0.78 27.75 11.11
C GLY A 598 1.56 27.04 10.00
N THR A 599 2.84 26.75 10.21
CA THR A 599 3.64 25.96 9.25
C THR A 599 3.18 24.51 9.21
N VAL A 600 2.92 23.92 10.38
CA VAL A 600 2.44 22.53 10.49
C VAL A 600 1.06 22.38 9.84
N LEU A 601 0.12 23.26 10.18
CA LEU A 601 -1.22 23.26 9.61
C LEU A 601 -1.19 23.53 8.09
N HIS A 602 -0.31 24.41 7.60
CA HIS A 602 -0.12 24.64 6.17
C HIS A 602 0.40 23.40 5.44
N SER A 603 1.36 22.68 6.04
CA SER A 603 1.92 21.44 5.48
C SER A 603 0.84 20.37 5.34
N HIS A 604 0.12 20.09 6.44
CA HIS A 604 -0.97 19.11 6.46
C HIS A 604 -2.10 19.48 5.49
N LEU A 605 -2.52 20.75 5.47
CA LEU A 605 -3.53 21.22 4.54
C LEU A 605 -3.08 21.07 3.08
N SER A 606 -1.82 21.37 2.78
CA SER A 606 -1.27 21.22 1.42
C SER A 606 -1.26 19.76 0.97
N ALA A 607 -0.85 18.83 1.84
CA ALA A 607 -0.90 17.40 1.57
C ALA A 607 -2.34 16.91 1.37
N LEU A 608 -3.29 17.36 2.22
CA LEU A 608 -4.70 17.04 2.09
C LEU A 608 -5.31 17.54 0.77
N LEU A 609 -5.01 18.77 0.37
CA LEU A 609 -5.48 19.38 -0.89
C LEU A 609 -4.89 18.73 -2.14
N HIS A 610 -3.67 18.18 -2.02
CA HIS A 610 -3.06 17.38 -3.07
C HIS A 610 -3.76 16.02 -3.23
N SER A 611 -4.03 15.35 -2.10
CA SER A 611 -4.75 14.08 -2.04
C SER A 611 -6.19 14.19 -2.57
N VAL A 612 -6.91 15.24 -2.15
CA VAL A 612 -8.33 15.46 -2.47
C VAL A 612 -8.55 16.87 -3.04
N PRO A 613 -8.34 17.07 -4.36
CA PRO A 613 -8.46 18.39 -4.98
C PRO A 613 -9.85 19.02 -4.87
N GLU A 614 -10.90 18.24 -4.61
CA GLU A 614 -12.27 18.71 -4.42
C GLU A 614 -12.40 19.66 -3.22
N LEU A 615 -11.49 19.55 -2.25
CA LEU A 615 -11.43 20.43 -1.08
C LEU A 615 -10.93 21.85 -1.41
N TRP A 616 -10.30 22.10 -2.56
CA TRP A 616 -9.87 23.46 -2.94
C TRP A 616 -11.03 24.46 -2.91
N VAL A 617 -12.24 24.03 -3.27
CA VAL A 617 -13.43 24.88 -3.31
C VAL A 617 -13.78 25.46 -1.94
N SER A 618 -13.61 24.69 -0.86
CA SER A 618 -13.99 25.08 0.49
C SER A 618 -12.81 25.48 1.37
N CYS A 619 -11.60 25.02 1.05
CA CYS A 619 -10.39 25.27 1.84
C CYS A 619 -9.46 26.37 1.29
N ALA A 620 -9.72 26.93 0.09
CA ALA A 620 -8.85 27.97 -0.49
C ALA A 620 -8.63 29.18 0.44
N ARG A 621 -9.62 29.53 1.26
CA ARG A 621 -9.48 30.61 2.26
C ARG A 621 -8.49 30.25 3.36
N ALA A 622 -8.53 29.01 3.85
CA ALA A 622 -7.61 28.50 4.86
C ALA A 622 -6.18 28.45 4.30
N GLU A 623 -6.00 27.94 3.08
CA GLU A 623 -4.69 27.89 2.42
C GLU A 623 -4.09 29.29 2.26
N ALA A 624 -4.88 30.25 1.76
CA ALA A 624 -4.40 31.62 1.57
C ALA A 624 -4.00 32.29 2.90
N ALA A 625 -4.77 32.05 3.97
CA ALA A 625 -4.47 32.59 5.29
C ALA A 625 -3.17 32.01 5.86
N LEU A 626 -3.00 30.70 5.80
CA LEU A 626 -1.81 29.99 6.31
C LEU A 626 -0.56 30.30 5.51
N LYS A 627 -0.70 30.43 4.19
CA LYS A 627 0.38 30.87 3.31
C LYS A 627 0.84 32.27 3.66
N ALA A 628 -0.11 33.21 3.88
CA ALA A 628 0.20 34.56 4.33
C ALA A 628 0.85 34.58 5.73
N TRP A 629 0.48 33.67 6.62
CA TRP A 629 1.10 33.49 7.94
C TRP A 629 2.55 33.01 7.81
N CYS A 630 2.83 32.00 6.97
CA CYS A 630 4.18 31.43 6.79
C CYS A 630 5.19 32.41 6.15
N PHE A 631 4.72 33.51 5.55
CA PHE A 631 5.59 34.56 5.00
C PHE A 631 5.96 35.65 6.03
N ARG A 632 5.35 35.63 7.22
CA ARG A 632 5.69 36.54 8.33
C ARG A 632 6.81 35.94 9.16
#